data_AF-A0A8T5ARU1-F1
#
_entry.id   AF-A0A8T5ARU1-F1
#
_cell.length_a   1.000
_cell.length_b   1.000
_cell.length_c   1.000
_cell.angle_alpha   90.00
_cell.angle_beta   90.00
_cell.angle_gamma   90.00
#
_symmetry.space_group_name_H-M   'P 1'
#
loop_
_entity.id
_entity.type
_entity.pdbx_description
1 polymer ?
#
loop_
_entity_poly.entity_id
_entity_poly.type
_entity_poly.pdbx_seq_one_letter_code
_entity_poly.pdbx_strand_id
1 'polypeptide(L)'
;MQNKKGWSTDLQNRGINLVVILLVGIGIRFLLAPTGASRDVFVWLKTGWAVVNRFSTLYSFRWGYEYPPLWGFICGLVYAVYPAASMYDPVFLILMKSPLIVADVITFCFLCRLFRSFLKDNETVLWGMLFFLNPFVILLSAF
;
A
#
# COMPACT_ATOMS: atom_id res chain seq x y z
N MET A 1 -11.98 -21.62 40.39
CA MET A 1 -11.59 -20.28 39.90
C MET A 1 -10.38 -20.42 38.99
N GLN A 2 -10.58 -20.65 37.69
CA GLN A 2 -9.49 -20.88 36.73
C GLN A 2 -9.18 -19.59 35.93
N ASN A 3 -7.92 -19.17 36.04
CA ASN A 3 -7.03 -18.63 35.00
C ASN A 3 -7.53 -17.55 34.01
N LYS A 4 -8.20 -16.48 34.47
CA LYS A 4 -8.43 -15.28 33.62
C LYS A 4 -7.14 -14.51 33.28
N LYS A 5 -6.08 -14.66 34.08
CA LYS A 5 -4.82 -13.89 33.94
C LYS A 5 -4.01 -14.34 32.71
N GLY A 6 -3.95 -15.64 32.43
CA GLY A 6 -3.22 -16.17 31.27
C GLY A 6 -3.83 -15.83 29.90
N TRP A 7 -5.18 -15.76 29.82
CA TRP A 7 -5.87 -15.44 28.57
C TRP A 7 -5.70 -13.97 28.15
N SER A 8 -5.71 -13.05 29.12
CA SER A 8 -5.50 -11.62 28.87
C SER A 8 -4.07 -11.32 28.38
N THR A 9 -3.07 -12.00 28.93
CA THR A 9 -1.67 -11.81 28.54
C THR A 9 -1.37 -12.36 27.14
N ASP A 10 -2.00 -13.47 26.75
CA ASP A 10 -1.84 -14.05 25.42
C ASP A 10 -2.45 -13.14 24.33
N LEU A 11 -3.67 -12.65 24.55
CA LEU A 11 -4.30 -11.65 23.66
C LEU A 11 -3.48 -10.37 23.52
N GLN A 12 -2.91 -9.87 24.62
CA GLN A 12 -2.06 -8.69 24.62
C GLN A 12 -0.78 -8.90 23.79
N ASN A 13 -0.09 -10.03 24.00
CA ASN A 13 1.12 -10.36 23.25
C ASN A 13 0.84 -10.54 21.75
N ARG A 14 -0.31 -11.13 21.39
CA ARG A 14 -0.75 -11.27 19.99
C ARG A 14 -1.01 -9.91 19.33
N GLY A 15 -1.66 -8.99 20.06
CA GLY A 15 -1.88 -7.62 19.59
C GLY A 15 -0.56 -6.89 19.33
N ILE A 16 0.40 -7.03 20.24
CA ILE A 16 1.75 -6.45 20.09
C ILE A 16 2.45 -7.01 18.85
N ASN A 17 2.40 -8.34 18.63
CA ASN A 17 3.01 -8.95 17.45
C ASN A 17 2.44 -8.38 16.15
N LEU A 18 1.12 -8.26 16.04
CA LEU A 18 0.46 -7.69 14.85
C LEU A 18 0.86 -6.24 14.60
N VAL A 19 0.93 -5.43 15.66
CA VAL A 19 1.37 -4.03 15.55
C VAL A 19 2.82 -3.95 15.07
N VAL A 20 3.72 -4.78 15.63
CA VAL A 20 5.12 -4.82 15.20
C VAL A 20 5.24 -5.21 13.73
N ILE A 21 4.52 -6.24 13.29
CA ILE A 21 4.51 -6.69 11.88
C ILE A 21 4.08 -5.54 10.96
N LEU A 22 2.99 -4.86 11.31
CA LEU A 22 2.48 -3.73 10.53
C LEU A 22 3.48 -2.58 10.49
N LEU A 23 4.02 -2.18 11.63
CA LEU A 23 5.00 -1.08 11.71
C LEU A 23 6.25 -1.38 10.90
N VAL A 24 6.79 -2.59 11.01
CA VAL A 24 7.98 -3.00 10.25
C VAL A 24 7.66 -3.02 8.75
N GLY A 25 6.57 -3.67 8.34
CA GLY A 25 6.24 -3.79 6.92
C GLY A 25 5.85 -2.46 6.26
N ILE A 26 5.17 -1.57 6.99
CA ILE A 26 4.88 -0.20 6.54
C ILE A 26 6.17 0.63 6.49
N GLY A 27 7.00 0.54 7.52
CA GLY A 27 8.27 1.26 7.60
C GLY A 27 9.20 0.93 6.42
N ILE A 28 9.40 -0.37 6.13
CA ILE A 28 10.19 -0.81 4.97
C ILE A 28 9.65 -0.22 3.66
N ARG A 29 8.33 -0.25 3.46
CA ARG A 29 7.72 0.30 2.24
C ARG A 29 7.91 1.81 2.11
N PHE A 30 7.72 2.58 3.18
CA PHE A 30 7.94 4.02 3.12
C PHE A 30 9.42 4.40 2.96
N LEU A 31 10.35 3.58 3.49
CA LEU A 31 11.78 3.76 3.23
C LEU A 31 12.15 3.52 1.77
N LEU A 32 11.47 2.57 1.10
CA LEU A 32 11.73 2.23 -0.30
C LEU A 32 10.96 3.12 -1.30
N ALA A 33 9.79 3.62 -0.93
CA ALA A 33 8.92 4.46 -1.76
C ALA A 33 9.64 5.56 -2.58
N PRO A 34 10.56 6.37 -2.01
CA PRO A 34 11.21 7.44 -2.76
C PRO A 34 12.27 6.95 -3.77
N THR A 35 12.61 5.66 -3.78
CA THR A 35 13.67 5.12 -4.65
C THR A 35 13.14 4.53 -5.96
N GLY A 36 11.82 4.28 -6.03
CA GLY A 36 11.17 3.51 -7.08
C GLY A 36 10.51 4.33 -8.19
N ALA A 37 11.31 5.07 -8.95
CA ALA A 37 10.79 5.76 -10.14
C ALA A 37 10.76 4.80 -11.33
N SER A 38 9.57 4.45 -11.78
CA SER A 38 9.35 3.55 -12.91
C SER A 38 8.62 4.25 -14.06
N ARG A 39 8.48 3.53 -15.18
CA ARG A 39 7.64 3.99 -16.30
C ARG A 39 6.19 4.24 -15.87
N ASP A 40 5.69 3.46 -14.91
CA ASP A 40 4.32 3.62 -14.42
C ASP A 40 4.17 4.94 -13.66
N VAL A 41 5.17 5.33 -12.85
CA VAL A 41 5.17 6.62 -12.16
C VAL A 41 5.11 7.79 -13.14
N PHE A 42 5.81 7.70 -14.28
CA PHE A 42 5.68 8.71 -15.35
C PHE A 42 4.24 8.83 -15.84
N VAL A 43 3.59 7.70 -16.11
CA VAL A 43 2.19 7.66 -16.55
C VAL A 43 1.28 8.23 -15.48
N TRP A 44 1.49 7.89 -14.20
CA TRP A 44 0.70 8.41 -13.08
C TRP A 44 0.84 9.92 -12.93
N LEU A 45 2.05 10.47 -13.06
CA LEU A 45 2.28 11.91 -13.03
C LEU A 45 1.55 12.62 -14.18
N LYS A 46 1.66 12.10 -15.41
CA LYS A 46 0.96 12.65 -16.58
C LYS A 46 -0.56 12.55 -16.45
N THR A 47 -1.04 11.44 -15.91
CA THR A 47 -2.45 11.21 -15.62
C THR A 47 -2.95 12.22 -14.59
N GLY A 48 -2.24 12.40 -13.48
CA GLY A 48 -2.63 13.37 -12.44
C GLY A 48 -2.71 14.79 -12.99
N TRP A 49 -1.69 15.20 -13.76
CA TRP A 49 -1.72 16.48 -14.46
C TRP A 49 -2.91 16.61 -15.42
N ALA A 50 -3.19 15.58 -16.22
CA ALA A 50 -4.30 15.59 -17.17
C ALA A 50 -5.65 15.67 -16.46
N VAL A 51 -5.86 14.91 -15.38
CA VAL A 51 -7.11 14.96 -14.59
C VAL A 51 -7.37 16.35 -14.04
N VAL A 52 -6.33 17.01 -13.51
CA VAL A 52 -6.48 18.33 -12.88
C VAL A 52 -6.61 19.46 -13.91
N ASN A 53 -5.84 19.42 -15.01
CA ASN A 53 -5.70 20.57 -15.90
C ASN A 53 -6.42 20.39 -17.24
N ARG A 54 -6.60 19.15 -17.71
CA ARG A 54 -7.09 18.89 -19.07
C ARG A 54 -7.71 17.49 -19.21
N PHE A 55 -8.80 17.25 -18.49
CA PHE A 55 -9.42 15.92 -18.36
C PHE A 55 -9.75 15.27 -19.71
N SER A 56 -10.10 16.08 -20.71
CA SER A 56 -10.38 15.63 -22.09
C SER A 56 -9.19 14.95 -22.77
N THR A 57 -7.96 15.11 -22.25
CA THR A 57 -6.73 14.51 -22.80
C THR A 57 -6.25 13.27 -22.04
N LEU A 58 -7.00 12.80 -21.05
CA LEU A 58 -6.61 11.67 -20.19
C LEU A 58 -6.23 10.40 -20.98
N TYR A 59 -6.92 10.13 -22.09
CA TYR A 59 -6.69 8.94 -22.91
C TYR A 59 -5.92 9.24 -24.21
N SER A 60 -5.41 10.45 -24.39
CA SER A 60 -4.86 10.90 -25.68
C SER A 60 -3.34 11.05 -25.73
N PHE A 61 -2.62 10.85 -24.63
CA PHE A 61 -1.16 10.97 -24.62
C PHE A 61 -0.46 9.67 -25.06
N ARG A 62 0.77 9.80 -25.60
CA ARG A 62 1.61 8.67 -26.02
C ARG A 62 1.95 7.80 -24.80
N TRP A 63 1.71 6.49 -24.91
CA TRP A 63 1.68 5.55 -23.77
C TRP A 63 0.53 5.86 -22.82
N GLY A 64 -0.68 5.92 -23.40
CA GLY A 64 -1.89 6.41 -22.77
C GLY A 64 -2.23 5.73 -21.46
N TYR A 65 -3.12 6.36 -20.72
CA TYR A 65 -3.63 5.83 -19.47
C TYR A 65 -4.44 4.53 -19.70
N GLU A 66 -3.90 3.40 -19.26
CA GLU A 66 -4.49 2.06 -19.42
C GLU A 66 -5.12 1.51 -18.12
N TYR A 67 -5.01 2.26 -17.02
CA TYR A 67 -5.54 1.82 -15.72
C TYR A 67 -7.05 2.14 -15.58
N PRO A 68 -7.77 1.47 -14.66
CA PRO A 68 -9.17 1.77 -14.39
C PRO A 68 -9.36 3.22 -13.89
N PRO A 69 -10.46 3.91 -14.27
CA PRO A 69 -10.68 5.33 -13.95
C PRO A 69 -10.44 5.73 -12.49
N LEU A 70 -10.75 4.84 -11.54
CA LEU A 70 -10.50 5.04 -10.12
C LEU A 70 -9.03 5.38 -9.80
N TRP A 71 -8.07 4.69 -10.43
CA TRP A 71 -6.66 4.98 -10.24
C TRP A 71 -6.28 6.37 -10.78
N GLY A 72 -6.99 6.83 -11.81
CA GLY A 72 -6.77 8.11 -12.45
C GLY A 72 -7.19 9.25 -11.53
N PHE A 73 -8.32 9.08 -10.84
CA PHE A 73 -8.73 10.00 -9.78
C PHE A 73 -7.75 10.03 -8.61
N ILE A 74 -7.17 8.90 -8.22
CA ILE A 74 -6.12 8.87 -7.18
C ILE A 74 -4.90 9.67 -7.65
N CYS A 75 -4.43 9.46 -8.88
CA CYS A 75 -3.33 10.25 -9.47
C CYS A 75 -3.67 11.74 -9.49
N GLY A 76 -4.90 12.10 -9.89
CA GLY A 76 -5.39 13.48 -9.93
C GLY A 76 -5.43 14.12 -8.54
N LEU A 77 -5.88 13.39 -7.51
CA LEU A 77 -5.93 13.87 -6.13
C LEU A 77 -4.52 14.13 -5.61
N VAL A 78 -3.60 13.19 -5.79
CA VAL A 78 -2.20 13.37 -5.37
C VAL A 78 -1.58 14.57 -6.07
N TYR A 79 -1.81 14.73 -7.38
CA TYR A 79 -1.29 15.88 -8.14
C TYR A 79 -1.93 17.21 -7.70
N ALA A 80 -3.23 17.22 -7.37
CA ALA A 80 -3.91 18.43 -6.90
C ALA A 80 -3.39 18.89 -5.53
N VAL A 81 -3.05 17.95 -4.64
CA VAL A 81 -2.46 18.23 -3.33
C VAL A 81 -0.99 18.63 -3.47
N TYR A 82 -0.25 17.96 -4.36
CA TYR A 82 1.17 18.16 -4.57
C TYR A 82 1.52 18.14 -6.06
N PRO A 83 1.50 19.31 -6.74
CA PRO A 83 1.74 19.41 -8.18
C PRO A 83 3.23 19.27 -8.49
N ALA A 84 3.70 18.02 -8.54
CA ALA A 84 5.10 17.70 -8.77
C ALA A 84 5.54 18.03 -10.21
N ALA A 85 6.79 18.50 -10.34
CA ALA A 85 7.39 18.79 -11.65
C ALA A 85 8.10 17.57 -12.27
N SER A 86 8.45 16.57 -11.45
CA SER A 86 9.26 15.43 -11.85
C SER A 86 8.71 14.14 -11.26
N MET A 87 8.84 13.03 -12.01
CA MET A 87 8.50 11.69 -11.52
C MET A 87 9.51 11.14 -10.51
N TYR A 88 10.67 11.80 -10.39
CA TYR A 88 11.73 11.47 -9.43
C TYR A 88 11.61 12.26 -8.12
N ASP A 89 10.55 13.07 -7.98
CA ASP A 89 10.31 13.84 -6.76
C ASP A 89 9.98 12.88 -5.59
N PRO A 90 10.78 12.86 -4.51
CA PRO A 90 10.57 11.93 -3.40
C PRO A 90 9.23 12.10 -2.68
N VAL A 91 8.74 13.33 -2.57
CA VAL A 91 7.46 13.62 -1.90
C VAL A 91 6.32 13.11 -2.76
N PHE A 92 6.38 13.35 -4.07
CA PHE A 92 5.41 12.79 -5.02
C PHE A 92 5.38 11.27 -4.98
N LEU A 93 6.54 10.62 -4.99
CA LEU A 93 6.66 9.16 -4.94
C LEU A 93 6.04 8.60 -3.66
N ILE A 94 6.34 9.18 -2.50
CA ILE A 94 5.75 8.75 -1.22
C ILE A 94 4.22 8.91 -1.25
N LEU A 95 3.71 10.04 -1.71
CA LEU A 95 2.26 10.28 -1.79
C LEU A 95 1.58 9.33 -2.78
N MET A 96 2.17 9.09 -3.95
CA MET A 96 1.64 8.18 -4.96
C MET A 96 1.66 6.71 -4.54
N LYS A 97 2.68 6.28 -3.80
CA LYS A 97 2.80 4.90 -3.31
C LYS A 97 1.94 4.65 -2.06
N SER A 98 1.59 5.70 -1.31
CA SER A 98 0.78 5.59 -0.08
C SER A 98 -0.54 4.81 -0.27
N PRO A 99 -1.37 5.08 -1.31
CA PRO A 99 -2.56 4.26 -1.60
C PRO A 99 -2.26 2.77 -1.81
N LEU A 100 -1.13 2.43 -2.43
CA LEU A 100 -0.71 1.04 -2.65
C LEU A 100 -0.28 0.37 -1.33
N ILE A 101 0.48 1.09 -0.49
CA ILE A 101 0.87 0.62 0.84
C ILE A 101 -0.37 0.38 1.72
N VAL A 102 -1.35 1.29 1.67
CA VAL A 102 -2.62 1.13 2.37
C VAL A 102 -3.39 -0.08 1.84
N ALA A 103 -3.40 -0.32 0.53
CA ALA A 103 -4.02 -1.49 -0.06
C ALA A 103 -3.37 -2.81 0.40
N ASP A 104 -2.04 -2.85 0.56
CA ASP A 104 -1.33 -4.02 1.13
C ASP A 104 -1.77 -4.29 2.58
N VAL A 105 -1.88 -3.24 3.41
CA VAL A 105 -2.32 -3.37 4.82
C VAL A 105 -3.76 -3.88 4.88
N ILE A 106 -4.64 -3.32 4.05
CA ILE A 106 -6.03 -3.78 3.95
C ILE A 106 -6.06 -5.25 3.52
N THR A 107 -5.29 -5.62 2.50
CA THR A 107 -5.22 -7.01 2.01
C THR A 107 -4.71 -7.97 3.09
N PHE A 108 -3.68 -7.59 3.84
CA PHE A 108 -3.21 -8.35 5.00
C PHE A 108 -4.32 -8.57 6.03
N CYS A 109 -5.07 -7.52 6.39
CA CYS A 109 -6.19 -7.63 7.32
C CYS A 109 -7.31 -8.56 6.79
N PHE A 110 -7.63 -8.47 5.49
CA PHE A 110 -8.60 -9.35 4.85
C PHE A 110 -8.14 -10.80 4.81
N LEU A 111 -6.86 -11.06 4.49
CA LEU A 111 -6.29 -12.40 4.51
C LEU A 111 -6.28 -12.98 5.93
N CYS A 112 -5.90 -12.19 6.94
CA CYS A 112 -6.00 -12.62 8.33
C CYS A 112 -7.46 -12.95 8.73
N ARG A 113 -8.43 -12.18 8.26
CA ARG A 113 -9.86 -12.48 8.49
C ARG A 113 -10.29 -13.77 7.78
N LEU A 114 -9.83 -13.97 6.55
CA LEU A 114 -10.13 -15.15 5.75
C LEU A 114 -9.53 -16.41 6.36
N PHE A 115 -8.23 -16.41 6.65
CA PHE A 115 -7.51 -17.55 7.22
C PHE A 115 -8.06 -17.99 8.57
N ARG A 116 -8.55 -17.06 9.41
CA ARG A 116 -9.22 -17.40 10.67
C ARG A 116 -10.45 -18.30 10.51
N SER A 117 -11.06 -18.34 9.32
CA SER A 117 -12.22 -19.21 9.09
C SER A 117 -11.86 -20.69 8.96
N PHE A 118 -10.58 -21.03 8.74
CA PHE A 118 -10.14 -22.42 8.56
C PHE A 118 -8.77 -22.77 9.17
N LEU A 119 -8.03 -21.81 9.73
CA LEU A 119 -6.73 -22.03 10.39
C LEU A 119 -6.77 -21.64 11.87
N LYS A 120 -5.78 -22.14 12.62
CA LYS A 120 -5.54 -21.66 13.99
C LYS A 120 -5.03 -20.22 13.97
N ASP A 121 -5.17 -19.51 15.09
CA ASP A 121 -4.74 -18.10 15.19
C ASP A 121 -3.26 -17.90 14.85
N ASN A 122 -2.37 -18.77 15.37
CA ASN A 122 -0.93 -18.66 15.11
C ASN A 122 -0.59 -18.87 13.64
N GLU A 123 -1.25 -19.83 12.99
CA GLU A 123 -1.09 -20.10 11.56
C GLU A 123 -1.62 -18.93 10.74
N THR A 124 -2.77 -18.37 11.12
CA THR A 124 -3.35 -17.19 10.46
C THR A 124 -2.36 -16.03 10.45
N VAL A 125 -1.77 -15.70 11.61
CA VAL A 125 -0.80 -14.60 11.70
C VAL A 125 0.43 -14.90 10.86
N LEU A 126 0.94 -16.14 10.89
CA LEU A 126 2.07 -16.56 10.06
C LEU A 126 1.79 -16.38 8.56
N TRP A 127 0.64 -16.86 8.06
CA TRP A 127 0.28 -16.74 6.65
C TRP A 127 0.05 -15.30 6.22
N GLY A 128 -0.58 -14.48 7.08
CA GLY A 128 -0.68 -13.05 6.85
C GLY A 128 0.70 -12.39 6.75
N MET A 129 1.60 -12.72 7.69
CA MET A 129 2.97 -12.19 7.68
C MET A 129 3.72 -12.57 6.41
N LEU A 130 3.63 -13.84 5.98
CA LEU A 130 4.31 -14.32 4.78
C LEU A 130 3.85 -13.57 3.53
N PHE A 131 2.58 -13.18 3.44
CA PHE A 131 2.11 -12.28 2.39
C PHE A 131 2.64 -10.85 2.58
N PHE A 132 2.43 -10.25 3.75
CA PHE A 132 2.68 -8.82 3.96
C PHE A 132 4.17 -8.45 3.96
N LEU A 133 5.04 -9.40 4.35
CA LEU A 133 6.48 -9.25 4.32
C LEU A 133 7.12 -9.96 3.11
N ASN A 134 6.32 -10.40 2.14
CA ASN A 134 6.84 -10.96 0.90
C ASN A 134 7.63 -9.88 0.14
N PRO A 135 8.91 -10.11 -0.22
CA PRO A 135 9.71 -9.15 -0.98
C PRO A 135 9.04 -8.72 -2.29
N PHE A 136 8.35 -9.62 -2.98
CA PHE A 136 7.65 -9.31 -4.23
C PHE A 136 6.48 -8.34 -4.01
N VAL A 137 5.70 -8.54 -2.95
CA VAL A 137 4.58 -7.65 -2.60
C VAL A 137 5.11 -6.27 -2.22
N ILE A 138 6.20 -6.22 -1.44
CA ILE A 138 6.88 -4.97 -1.07
C ILE A 138 7.37 -4.23 -2.32
N LEU A 139 8.03 -4.92 -3.25
CA LEU A 139 8.52 -4.32 -4.48
C LEU A 139 7.40 -3.74 -5.35
N LEU A 140 6.27 -4.42 -5.46
CA LEU A 140 5.14 -3.92 -6.28
C LEU A 140 4.51 -2.65 -5.71
N SER A 141 4.39 -2.54 -4.38
CA SER A 141 3.72 -1.39 -3.76
C SER A 141 4.65 -0.24 -3.39
N ALA A 142 5.95 -0.51 -3.21
CA ALA A 142 6.92 0.48 -2.75
C ALA A 142 8.05 0.82 -3.76
N PHE A 143 8.30 0.00 -4.78
CA PHE A 143 9.33 0.27 -5.80
C PHE A 143 8.72 0.63 -7.16
#